data_AF-A0A3S3KEY2-F1
#
_entry.id   AF-A0A3S3KEY2-F1
#
_cell.length_a   1.000
_cell.length_b   1.000
_cell.length_c   1.000
_cell.angle_alpha   90.00
_cell.angle_beta   90.00
_cell.angle_gamma   90.00
#
_symmetry.space_group_name_H-M   'P 1'
#
loop_
_entity.id
_entity.type
_entity.pdbx_description
1 polymer ?
#
loop_
_entity_poly.entity_id
_entity_poly.type
_entity_poly.pdbx_seq_one_letter_code
_entity_poly.pdbx_strand_id
1 'polypeptide(L)'
;LMNRFGDARLKLSVAQMLNSSSRLTRWSLGDGDGRSGGVKGTFDNQALNTLFNYGTRGSRFTLDLVKLRLKSFPFRPELSLKVGCHAATDLVETSDVFITDPPYGDAVKYEEILEFFIAWLRKNPPPEFADWVWDSRRSLAIKGEDEDFRRSMVAAYRRMAECMPDNGIQVIMFTHQSGSIWADMANIVWASGLHVTAAWYVVTETESALREGSYVKGTVLLVLRKRRGTRKVTRDDLAWEIQEEVEAQVQALAGLNQDAKGLYRDENVFEDADIQMAGYAAALRVLTRFAVIDGRDMTAEAIRPRVKGDTTFVDGLIAFAVDTANQCLVPQGIPKTHWDKLKPAERFYLKMLDMEARGAKTLDNYQNFSKAFKVRDFRPLLASMKANDARLKSAVEFGRGEMSEGSELYESVLRAVLYAVMELVKNVDGSEVLAHLTLNIPNYYGDMTQRELAIELADYVAKRLDELRANEASAARVLRELVKNQRLG
;
A
#
# COMPACT_ATOMS: atom_id res chain seq x y z
N LEU A 1 30.01 -33.31 7.96
CA LEU A 1 30.00 -34.10 6.69
C LEU A 1 29.56 -33.25 5.52
N MET A 2 28.35 -32.72 5.56
CA MET A 2 27.77 -31.91 4.49
C MET A 2 28.62 -30.69 4.09
N ASN A 3 29.30 -30.05 5.05
CA ASN A 3 30.22 -28.97 4.73
C ASN A 3 31.56 -29.40 4.13
N ARG A 4 32.00 -30.62 4.45
CA ARG A 4 33.25 -31.21 3.97
C ARG A 4 33.12 -31.75 2.53
N PHE A 5 31.91 -32.14 2.12
CA PHE A 5 31.65 -32.81 0.84
C PHE A 5 30.74 -32.02 -0.11
N GLY A 6 30.37 -30.79 0.27
CA GLY A 6 29.46 -29.94 -0.49
C GLY A 6 30.17 -28.73 -1.08
N ASP A 7 29.81 -28.38 -2.32
CA ASP A 7 30.22 -27.15 -2.98
C ASP A 7 29.42 -25.94 -2.48
N ALA A 8 29.73 -24.75 -3.00
CA ALA A 8 29.00 -23.51 -2.71
C ALA A 8 27.50 -23.63 -3.02
N ARG A 9 27.15 -24.29 -4.14
CA ARG A 9 25.77 -24.46 -4.58
C ARG A 9 24.95 -25.28 -3.58
N LEU A 10 25.52 -26.34 -3.02
CA LEU A 10 24.85 -27.19 -2.04
C LEU A 10 24.47 -26.43 -0.78
N LYS A 11 25.20 -25.36 -0.41
CA LYS A 11 24.88 -24.54 0.77
C LYS A 11 23.52 -23.86 0.66
N LEU A 12 23.21 -23.31 -0.52
CA LEU A 12 21.92 -22.68 -0.79
C LEU A 12 20.78 -23.70 -0.68
N SER A 13 20.99 -24.90 -1.25
CA SER A 13 20.00 -25.97 -1.14
C SER A 13 19.81 -26.46 0.30
N VAL A 14 20.85 -26.39 1.12
CA VAL A 14 20.76 -26.75 2.52
C VAL A 14 20.03 -25.69 3.32
N ALA A 15 20.24 -24.40 3.02
CA ALA A 15 19.42 -23.35 3.62
C ALA A 15 17.92 -23.58 3.34
N GLN A 16 17.57 -23.97 2.11
CA GLN A 16 16.19 -24.35 1.76
C GLN A 16 15.71 -25.60 2.53
N MET A 17 16.58 -26.60 2.67
CA MET A 17 16.30 -27.79 3.47
C MET A 17 16.02 -27.44 4.93
N LEU A 18 16.85 -26.58 5.54
CA LEU A 18 16.69 -26.14 6.92
C LEU A 18 15.39 -25.37 7.13
N ASN A 19 14.99 -24.53 6.17
CA ASN A 19 13.69 -23.85 6.21
C ASN A 19 12.50 -24.85 6.22
N SER A 20 12.67 -26.02 5.60
CA SER A 20 11.61 -27.00 5.38
C SER A 20 11.77 -28.32 6.15
N SER A 21 12.76 -28.41 7.03
CA SER A 21 13.12 -29.64 7.75
C SER A 21 13.89 -29.33 9.03
N SER A 22 13.22 -28.63 9.95
CA SER A 22 13.73 -28.31 11.29
C SER A 22 12.66 -28.58 12.35
N ARG A 23 13.02 -28.59 13.63
CA ARG A 23 12.05 -28.69 14.74
C ARG A 23 11.12 -27.47 14.86
N LEU A 24 11.31 -26.46 14.01
CA LEU A 24 10.50 -25.25 13.93
C LEU A 24 9.47 -25.32 12.80
N THR A 25 9.43 -26.42 12.03
CA THR A 25 8.49 -26.61 10.93
C THR A 25 7.20 -27.29 11.33
N ARG A 26 6.09 -26.90 10.68
CA ARG A 26 4.77 -27.51 10.84
C ARG A 26 4.42 -28.34 9.61
N TRP A 27 3.43 -29.22 9.76
CA TRP A 27 2.78 -29.83 8.62
C TRP A 27 1.85 -28.81 7.95
N SER A 28 2.10 -28.50 6.68
CA SER A 28 1.20 -27.68 5.87
C SER A 28 0.35 -28.59 4.99
N LEU A 29 -0.95 -28.28 4.91
CA LEU A 29 -1.79 -28.77 3.83
C LEU A 29 -1.27 -28.18 2.50
N GLY A 30 -1.43 -28.90 1.39
CA GLY A 30 -0.81 -28.53 0.10
C GLY A 30 -1.32 -27.19 -0.43
N ASP A 31 -0.43 -26.36 -1.00
CA ASP A 31 -0.79 -25.07 -1.59
C ASP A 31 -1.31 -25.24 -3.03
N GLY A 32 -2.53 -25.78 -3.17
CA GLY A 32 -3.25 -25.88 -4.44
C GLY A 32 -3.37 -27.28 -5.04
N ASP A 33 -4.04 -27.35 -6.19
CA ASP A 33 -4.46 -28.60 -6.82
C ASP A 33 -3.28 -29.51 -7.20
N GLY A 34 -3.36 -30.77 -6.77
CA GLY A 34 -2.33 -31.79 -7.04
C GLY A 34 -1.07 -31.73 -6.16
N ARG A 35 -0.96 -30.79 -5.20
CA ARG A 35 0.17 -30.75 -4.26
C ARG A 35 -0.14 -31.52 -2.97
N SER A 36 0.67 -32.53 -2.66
CA SER A 36 0.62 -33.19 -1.35
C SER A 36 1.04 -32.22 -0.24
N GLY A 37 0.41 -32.33 0.94
CA GLY A 37 0.85 -31.62 2.14
C GLY A 37 2.33 -31.90 2.45
N GLY A 38 3.01 -30.93 3.08
CA GLY A 38 4.45 -31.00 3.29
C GLY A 38 4.92 -30.24 4.52
N VAL A 39 6.07 -30.65 5.03
CA VAL A 39 6.73 -29.99 6.16
C VAL A 39 7.45 -28.73 5.65
N LYS A 40 7.08 -27.56 6.18
CA LYS A 40 7.67 -26.25 5.85
C LYS A 40 7.47 -25.24 7.00
N GLY A 41 8.06 -24.05 6.86
CA GLY A 41 7.67 -22.88 7.67
C GLY A 41 8.56 -22.53 8.86
N THR A 42 9.87 -22.81 8.80
CA THR A 42 10.80 -22.33 9.84
C THR A 42 10.78 -20.80 9.95
N PHE A 43 10.56 -20.10 8.84
CA PHE A 43 10.48 -18.64 8.75
C PHE A 43 9.11 -18.16 8.25
N ASP A 44 8.01 -18.84 8.63
CA ASP A 44 6.64 -18.36 8.34
C ASP A 44 6.35 -17.00 9.01
N ASN A 45 7.04 -16.71 10.11
CA ASN A 45 7.13 -15.40 10.71
C ASN A 45 8.58 -15.12 11.11
N GLN A 46 8.89 -13.90 11.57
CA GLN A 46 10.24 -13.51 11.98
C GLN A 46 10.64 -14.09 13.36
N ALA A 47 10.01 -15.17 13.83
CA ALA A 47 10.28 -15.80 15.11
C ALA A 47 10.66 -17.28 14.97
N LEU A 48 11.68 -17.72 15.72
CA LEU A 48 12.05 -19.13 15.81
C LEU A 48 11.17 -19.83 16.85
N ASN A 49 9.94 -20.17 16.44
CA ASN A 49 8.92 -20.73 17.33
C ASN A 49 9.27 -22.16 17.76
N THR A 50 9.46 -22.39 19.07
CA THR A 50 9.66 -23.74 19.60
C THR A 50 8.35 -24.53 19.57
N LEU A 51 8.21 -25.44 18.62
CA LEU A 51 7.00 -26.24 18.47
C LEU A 51 7.08 -27.51 19.32
N PHE A 52 6.05 -27.78 20.11
CA PHE A 52 5.93 -29.06 20.82
C PHE A 52 5.65 -30.22 19.84
N ASN A 53 4.85 -29.95 18.80
CA ASN A 53 4.58 -30.86 17.70
C ASN A 53 5.17 -30.28 16.41
N TYR A 54 6.18 -30.96 15.85
CA TYR A 54 6.90 -30.54 14.66
C TYR A 54 6.91 -31.62 13.59
N GLY A 55 6.88 -31.20 12.33
CA GLY A 55 6.98 -32.10 11.20
C GLY A 55 8.41 -32.59 10.98
N THR A 56 8.56 -33.81 10.49
CA THR A 56 9.85 -34.32 10.01
C THR A 56 9.70 -34.91 8.62
N ARG A 57 10.68 -34.68 7.76
CA ARG A 57 10.68 -35.16 6.39
C ARG A 57 11.58 -36.39 6.27
N GLY A 58 11.06 -37.47 5.66
CA GLY A 58 11.87 -38.65 5.35
C GLY A 58 13.00 -38.32 4.37
N SER A 59 14.16 -38.96 4.53
CA SER A 59 15.39 -38.67 3.78
C SER A 59 15.19 -38.60 2.25
N ARG A 60 14.36 -39.49 1.69
CA ARG A 60 14.04 -39.53 0.25
C ARG A 60 13.41 -38.23 -0.26
N PHE A 61 12.52 -37.61 0.51
CA PHE A 61 11.83 -36.35 0.15
C PHE A 61 12.67 -35.12 0.50
N THR A 62 13.58 -35.24 1.47
CA THR A 62 14.53 -34.20 1.82
C THR A 62 15.57 -34.00 0.71
N LEU A 63 15.98 -35.07 0.03
CA LEU A 63 16.91 -34.99 -1.10
C LEU A 63 16.41 -34.11 -2.24
N ASP A 64 15.10 -34.02 -2.46
CA ASP A 64 14.52 -33.18 -3.52
C ASP A 64 14.70 -31.68 -3.21
N LEU A 65 14.70 -31.30 -1.92
CA LEU A 65 15.02 -29.92 -1.49
C LEU A 65 16.50 -29.60 -1.66
N VAL A 66 17.37 -30.60 -1.51
CA VAL A 66 18.82 -30.44 -1.65
C VAL A 66 19.25 -30.40 -3.13
N LYS A 67 18.48 -31.05 -4.03
CA LYS A 67 18.68 -31.05 -5.48
C LYS A 67 18.02 -29.84 -6.16
N LEU A 68 18.29 -28.62 -5.68
CA LEU A 68 17.75 -27.41 -6.30
C LEU A 68 18.21 -27.27 -7.76
N ARG A 69 17.24 -27.14 -8.66
CA ARG A 69 17.46 -26.76 -10.05
C ARG A 69 17.56 -25.23 -10.14
N LEU A 70 18.76 -24.72 -9.89
CA LEU A 70 19.07 -23.31 -10.10
C LEU A 70 19.22 -23.04 -11.59
N LYS A 71 18.56 -21.98 -12.08
CA LYS A 71 18.79 -21.47 -13.43
C LYS A 71 20.22 -20.92 -13.49
N SER A 72 20.94 -21.21 -14.57
CA SER A 72 22.31 -20.75 -14.77
C SER A 72 22.39 -19.99 -16.08
N PHE A 73 22.96 -18.79 -16.02
CA PHE A 73 23.17 -17.91 -17.16
C PHE A 73 24.64 -17.47 -17.13
N PRO A 74 25.53 -18.16 -17.86
CA PRO A 74 26.95 -17.87 -17.79
C PRO A 74 27.25 -16.48 -18.35
N PHE A 75 28.17 -15.76 -17.70
CA PHE A 75 28.67 -14.50 -18.19
C PHE A 75 29.51 -14.70 -19.46
N ARG A 76 29.57 -13.66 -20.30
CA ARG A 76 30.50 -13.62 -21.42
C ARG A 76 31.95 -13.52 -20.89
N PRO A 77 32.94 -14.16 -21.53
CA PRO A 77 34.32 -14.20 -21.03
C PRO A 77 34.97 -12.82 -20.83
N GLU A 78 34.50 -11.81 -21.55
CA GLU A 78 35.05 -10.45 -21.52
C GLU A 78 34.53 -9.61 -20.34
N LEU A 79 33.57 -10.12 -19.56
CA LEU A 79 33.00 -9.42 -18.42
C LEU A 79 33.89 -9.59 -17.19
N SER A 80 34.28 -8.47 -16.59
CA SER A 80 34.90 -8.45 -15.26
C SER A 80 33.81 -8.54 -14.19
N LEU A 81 33.86 -9.57 -13.35
CA LEU A 81 32.98 -9.71 -12.19
C LEU A 81 33.72 -9.32 -10.91
N LYS A 82 33.14 -8.40 -10.14
CA LYS A 82 33.58 -8.09 -8.79
C LYS A 82 32.43 -8.31 -7.83
N VAL A 83 32.70 -9.02 -6.74
CA VAL A 83 31.74 -9.25 -5.65
C VAL A 83 32.33 -8.65 -4.39
N GLY A 84 31.57 -7.80 -3.72
CA GLY A 84 31.99 -7.12 -2.51
C GLY A 84 30.87 -7.06 -1.47
N CYS A 85 31.26 -7.04 -0.20
CA CYS A 85 30.36 -6.86 0.93
C CYS A 85 30.91 -5.74 1.82
N HIS A 86 30.32 -4.56 1.71
CA HIS A 86 30.72 -3.33 2.41
C HIS A 86 29.49 -2.45 2.65
N ALA A 87 29.62 -1.43 3.52
CA ALA A 87 28.55 -0.46 3.69
C ALA A 87 28.36 0.34 2.39
N ALA A 88 27.13 0.70 2.06
CA ALA A 88 26.82 1.49 0.86
C ALA A 88 27.53 2.86 0.85
N THR A 89 27.85 3.41 2.03
CA THR A 89 28.62 4.65 2.19
C THR A 89 30.08 4.53 1.75
N ASP A 90 30.60 3.30 1.65
CA ASP A 90 32.00 3.03 1.34
C ASP A 90 32.21 2.70 -0.15
N LEU A 91 31.17 2.84 -0.97
CA LEU A 91 31.25 2.65 -2.42
C LEU A 91 32.32 3.56 -3.01
N VAL A 92 33.23 3.02 -3.82
CA VAL A 92 34.30 3.78 -4.48
C VAL A 92 34.23 3.71 -6.00
N GLU A 93 33.59 2.68 -6.54
CA GLU A 93 33.49 2.47 -7.98
C GLU A 93 32.28 3.23 -8.55
N THR A 94 32.45 3.79 -9.75
CA THR A 94 31.35 4.43 -10.47
C THR A 94 30.52 3.39 -11.20
N SER A 95 29.19 3.48 -11.07
CA SER A 95 28.25 2.56 -11.73
C SER A 95 27.13 3.34 -12.42
N ASP A 96 26.73 2.90 -13.62
CA ASP A 96 25.61 3.49 -14.36
C ASP A 96 24.25 3.21 -13.71
N VAL A 97 24.14 2.08 -13.02
CA VAL A 97 22.89 1.55 -12.46
C VAL A 97 23.13 1.07 -11.03
N PHE A 98 22.32 1.57 -10.10
CA PHE A 98 22.19 1.01 -8.76
C PHE A 98 20.79 0.41 -8.61
N ILE A 99 20.69 -0.78 -8.01
CA ILE A 99 19.41 -1.44 -7.72
C ILE A 99 19.40 -1.81 -6.26
N THR A 100 18.39 -1.37 -5.53
CA THR A 100 18.29 -1.57 -4.07
C THR A 100 16.90 -1.99 -3.65
N ASP A 101 16.85 -2.90 -2.69
CA ASP A 101 15.65 -3.28 -1.93
C ASP A 101 15.91 -3.01 -0.44
N PRO A 102 15.78 -1.75 0.00
CA PRO A 102 16.12 -1.37 1.37
C PRO A 102 14.99 -1.71 2.36
N PRO A 103 15.30 -1.82 3.66
CA PRO A 103 14.30 -2.14 4.67
C PRO A 103 13.41 -0.91 4.95
N TYR A 104 12.08 -1.07 4.97
CA TYR A 104 11.13 -0.03 5.39
C TYR A 104 10.18 -0.54 6.47
N GLY A 105 9.97 0.24 7.53
CA GLY A 105 9.02 -0.09 8.61
C GLY A 105 9.32 -1.45 9.25
N ASP A 106 8.28 -2.29 9.38
CA ASP A 106 8.35 -3.66 9.92
C ASP A 106 9.00 -4.68 8.97
N ALA A 107 10.00 -4.25 8.19
CA ALA A 107 10.70 -5.09 7.22
C ALA A 107 11.33 -6.34 7.86
N VAL A 108 11.59 -7.33 7.01
CA VAL A 108 12.28 -8.55 7.42
C VAL A 108 13.69 -8.23 7.90
N LYS A 109 14.01 -8.59 9.15
CA LYS A 109 15.33 -8.39 9.74
C LYS A 109 16.33 -9.43 9.24
N TYR A 110 16.82 -9.26 8.02
CA TYR A 110 17.74 -10.20 7.37
C TYR A 110 19.01 -10.43 8.18
N GLU A 111 19.52 -9.41 8.86
CA GLU A 111 20.70 -9.48 9.72
C GLU A 111 20.47 -10.31 11.00
N GLU A 112 19.22 -10.49 11.42
CA GLU A 112 18.89 -11.41 12.52
C GLU A 112 18.70 -12.83 11.99
N ILE A 113 17.98 -12.98 10.87
CA ILE A 113 17.69 -14.29 10.25
C ILE A 113 18.96 -14.98 9.74
N LEU A 114 19.93 -14.22 9.21
CA LEU A 114 21.17 -14.76 8.66
C LEU A 114 21.99 -15.54 9.71
N GLU A 115 21.91 -15.17 10.99
CA GLU A 115 22.61 -15.87 12.10
C GLU A 115 22.22 -17.35 12.18
N PHE A 116 20.95 -17.67 11.90
CA PHE A 116 20.48 -19.06 11.86
C PHE A 116 21.28 -19.87 10.84
N PHE A 117 21.46 -19.35 9.63
CA PHE A 117 22.18 -20.05 8.57
C PHE A 117 23.70 -20.09 8.82
N ILE A 118 24.27 -19.01 9.36
CA ILE A 118 25.70 -18.96 9.72
C ILE A 118 26.06 -20.10 10.68
N ALA A 119 25.22 -20.38 11.67
CA ALA A 119 25.46 -21.47 12.63
C ALA A 119 25.65 -22.83 11.95
N TRP A 120 24.94 -23.08 10.84
CA TRP A 120 25.04 -24.32 10.05
C TRP A 120 26.20 -24.30 9.03
N LEU A 121 26.45 -23.15 8.39
CA LEU A 121 27.28 -23.07 7.20
C LEU A 121 28.75 -22.73 7.47
N ARG A 122 29.06 -22.03 8.57
CA ARG A 122 30.41 -21.49 8.83
C ARG A 122 31.52 -22.53 9.06
N LYS A 123 31.18 -23.75 9.46
CA LYS A 123 32.18 -24.78 9.79
C LYS A 123 32.65 -25.51 8.52
N ASN A 124 33.90 -25.31 8.12
CA ASN A 124 34.49 -25.86 6.88
C ASN A 124 33.77 -25.34 5.62
N PRO A 125 33.81 -24.03 5.33
CA PRO A 125 33.23 -23.49 4.11
C PRO A 125 33.95 -24.05 2.88
N PRO A 126 33.27 -24.13 1.72
CA PRO A 126 33.86 -24.53 0.47
C PRO A 126 34.82 -23.43 -0.03
N PRO A 127 35.77 -23.74 -0.94
CA PRO A 127 36.79 -22.79 -1.37
C PRO A 127 36.24 -21.46 -1.90
N GLU A 128 35.08 -21.48 -2.56
CA GLU A 128 34.42 -20.27 -3.09
C GLU A 128 33.96 -19.30 -2.00
N PHE A 129 33.84 -19.76 -0.75
CA PHE A 129 33.51 -18.95 0.43
C PHE A 129 34.69 -18.83 1.39
N ALA A 130 35.93 -19.07 0.93
CA ALA A 130 37.12 -18.98 1.78
C ALA A 130 37.29 -17.57 2.39
N ASP A 131 36.99 -16.53 1.60
CA ASP A 131 37.08 -15.13 2.02
C ASP A 131 35.76 -14.58 2.59
N TRP A 132 34.76 -15.44 2.76
CA TRP A 132 33.48 -15.02 3.33
C TRP A 132 33.59 -14.76 4.84
N VAL A 133 33.12 -13.60 5.28
CA VAL A 133 33.03 -13.28 6.70
C VAL A 133 31.74 -13.85 7.27
N TRP A 134 31.86 -14.84 8.15
CA TRP A 134 30.75 -15.57 8.76
C TRP A 134 30.17 -14.88 10.00
N ASP A 135 29.74 -13.63 9.83
CA ASP A 135 28.89 -12.88 10.77
C ASP A 135 27.65 -12.35 10.03
N SER A 136 26.66 -11.84 10.77
CA SER A 136 25.44 -11.29 10.16
C SER A 136 25.64 -9.97 9.42
N ARG A 137 26.85 -9.40 9.41
CA ARG A 137 27.12 -8.02 8.97
C ARG A 137 26.19 -7.01 9.63
N ARG A 138 25.77 -7.29 10.87
CA ARG A 138 24.81 -6.48 11.61
C ARG A 138 25.24 -5.02 11.73
N SER A 139 26.54 -4.74 11.78
CA SER A 139 27.08 -3.38 11.84
C SER A 139 26.92 -2.58 10.55
N LEU A 140 26.76 -3.25 9.41
CA LEU A 140 26.57 -2.64 8.09
C LEU A 140 25.09 -2.42 7.75
N ALA A 141 24.19 -3.15 8.43
CA ALA A 141 22.77 -3.05 8.18
C ALA A 141 22.24 -1.67 8.60
N ILE A 142 21.53 -1.02 7.70
CA ILE A 142 20.73 0.16 8.01
C ILE A 142 19.52 -0.31 8.81
N LYS A 143 19.45 0.10 10.08
CA LYS A 143 18.45 -0.34 11.04
C LYS A 143 17.78 0.84 11.72
N GLY A 144 16.70 0.51 12.42
CA GLY A 144 16.02 1.40 13.34
C GLY A 144 14.74 1.97 12.75
N GLU A 145 14.06 2.73 13.59
CA GLU A 145 12.94 3.57 13.24
C GLU A 145 13.43 5.03 13.30
N ASP A 146 12.64 5.95 12.74
CA ASP A 146 12.87 7.39 12.87
C ASP A 146 14.15 7.93 12.18
N GLU A 147 14.99 8.67 12.92
CA GLU A 147 15.97 9.59 12.37
C GLU A 147 17.29 8.94 11.94
N ASP A 148 17.80 7.98 12.72
CA ASP A 148 19.05 7.27 12.39
C ASP A 148 18.90 6.43 11.12
N PHE A 149 17.72 5.81 10.95
CA PHE A 149 17.33 5.12 9.73
C PHE A 149 17.39 6.08 8.53
N ARG A 150 16.68 7.20 8.62
CA ARG A 150 16.62 8.22 7.56
C ARG A 150 18.00 8.75 7.20
N ARG A 151 18.83 9.05 8.21
CA ARG A 151 20.19 9.57 8.03
C ARG A 151 21.07 8.55 7.30
N SER A 152 20.99 7.29 7.69
CA SER A 152 21.76 6.20 7.07
C SER A 152 21.32 5.95 5.63
N MET A 153 20.01 5.98 5.35
CA MET A 153 19.46 5.89 4.00
C MET A 153 19.91 7.04 3.11
N VAL A 154 19.86 8.28 3.61
CA VAL A 154 20.36 9.46 2.89
C VAL A 154 21.85 9.33 2.59
N ALA A 155 22.65 8.89 3.56
CA ALA A 155 24.08 8.71 3.35
C ALA A 155 24.38 7.66 2.26
N ALA A 156 23.67 6.53 2.28
CA ALA A 156 23.81 5.47 1.28
C ALA A 156 23.43 5.97 -0.12
N TYR A 157 22.25 6.55 -0.30
CA TYR A 157 21.78 7.00 -1.61
C TYR A 157 22.55 8.21 -2.14
N ARG A 158 22.99 9.12 -1.27
CA ARG A 158 23.89 10.20 -1.65
C ARG A 158 25.22 9.64 -2.14
N ARG A 159 25.80 8.64 -1.45
CA ARG A 159 27.05 8.01 -1.90
C ARG A 159 26.88 7.33 -3.25
N MET A 160 25.79 6.60 -3.44
CA MET A 160 25.46 6.04 -4.75
C MET A 160 25.33 7.14 -5.81
N ALA A 161 24.74 8.28 -5.49
CA ALA A 161 24.60 9.39 -6.42
C ALA A 161 25.95 10.03 -6.78
N GLU A 162 26.87 10.18 -5.82
CA GLU A 162 28.24 10.63 -6.06
C GLU A 162 29.00 9.67 -6.99
N CYS A 163 28.80 8.37 -6.81
CA CYS A 163 29.38 7.29 -7.62
C CYS A 163 28.54 6.90 -8.85
N MET A 164 27.67 7.79 -9.32
CA MET A 164 26.82 7.57 -10.50
C MET A 164 27.09 8.66 -11.54
N PRO A 165 27.10 8.36 -12.85
CA PRO A 165 27.15 9.41 -13.87
C PRO A 165 25.83 10.20 -13.93
N ASP A 166 25.82 11.34 -14.61
CA ASP A 166 24.63 12.22 -14.67
C ASP A 166 23.42 11.59 -15.38
N ASN A 167 23.69 10.68 -16.33
CA ASN A 167 22.68 9.89 -17.04
C ASN A 167 22.39 8.53 -16.38
N GLY A 168 23.03 8.22 -15.25
CA GLY A 168 22.79 7.00 -14.50
C GLY A 168 21.42 6.96 -13.83
N ILE A 169 21.08 5.80 -13.29
CA ILE A 169 19.82 5.55 -12.58
C ILE A 169 20.04 4.81 -11.26
N GLN A 170 19.20 5.11 -10.29
CA GLN A 170 19.01 4.27 -9.10
C GLN A 170 17.59 3.72 -9.13
N VAL A 171 17.44 2.43 -8.95
CA VAL A 171 16.15 1.75 -8.89
C VAL A 171 15.92 1.27 -7.47
N ILE A 172 14.86 1.78 -6.85
CA ILE A 172 14.47 1.42 -5.49
C ILE A 172 13.18 0.61 -5.56
N MET A 173 13.21 -0.60 -5.00
CA MET A 173 11.99 -1.35 -4.73
C MET A 173 11.34 -0.80 -3.46
N PHE A 174 10.03 -0.48 -3.53
CA PHE A 174 9.30 0.16 -2.45
C PHE A 174 7.88 -0.39 -2.35
N THR A 175 7.52 -0.94 -1.19
CA THR A 175 6.20 -1.53 -0.96
C THR A 175 5.67 -1.12 0.41
N HIS A 176 4.89 -0.04 0.48
CA HIS A 176 4.27 0.40 1.73
C HIS A 176 2.98 1.18 1.49
N GLN A 177 1.95 0.97 2.33
CA GLN A 177 0.66 1.70 2.23
C GLN A 177 0.67 3.02 3.01
N SER A 178 1.47 3.12 4.08
CA SER A 178 1.47 4.32 4.90
C SER A 178 2.05 5.52 4.16
N GLY A 179 1.25 6.58 4.06
CA GLY A 179 1.69 7.88 3.55
C GLY A 179 2.86 8.47 4.34
N SER A 180 3.02 8.14 5.63
CA SER A 180 4.16 8.61 6.43
C SER A 180 5.50 8.04 5.95
N ILE A 181 5.54 6.76 5.55
CA ILE A 181 6.77 6.15 5.03
C ILE A 181 7.07 6.66 3.62
N TRP A 182 6.03 6.90 2.80
CA TRP A 182 6.21 7.62 1.53
C TRP A 182 6.74 9.04 1.73
N ALA A 183 6.40 9.69 2.84
CA ALA A 183 6.97 10.98 3.21
C ALA A 183 8.44 10.91 3.59
N ASP A 184 8.82 9.87 4.33
CA ASP A 184 10.23 9.63 4.65
C ASP A 184 11.03 9.35 3.37
N MET A 185 10.45 8.61 2.43
CA MET A 185 11.03 8.38 1.11
C MET A 185 11.26 9.71 0.36
N ALA A 186 10.26 10.61 0.31
CA ALA A 186 10.42 11.92 -0.33
C ALA A 186 11.62 12.69 0.24
N ASN A 187 11.72 12.73 1.58
CA ASN A 187 12.81 13.37 2.29
C ASN A 187 14.16 12.73 1.95
N ILE A 188 14.25 11.40 1.94
CA ILE A 188 15.46 10.66 1.60
C ILE A 188 15.91 11.01 0.19
N VAL A 189 14.99 11.01 -0.78
CA VAL A 189 15.27 11.35 -2.18
C VAL A 189 15.77 12.79 -2.32
N TRP A 190 15.09 13.76 -1.71
CA TRP A 190 15.49 15.16 -1.76
C TRP A 190 16.88 15.37 -1.15
N ALA A 191 17.09 14.87 0.07
CA ALA A 191 18.34 15.02 0.80
C ALA A 191 19.51 14.29 0.12
N SER A 192 19.23 13.24 -0.65
CA SER A 192 20.25 12.53 -1.45
C SER A 192 20.59 13.23 -2.77
N GLY A 193 19.95 14.37 -3.09
CA GLY A 193 20.16 15.08 -4.36
C GLY A 193 19.54 14.39 -5.56
N LEU A 194 18.57 13.50 -5.33
CA LEU A 194 17.89 12.72 -6.34
C LEU A 194 16.49 13.28 -6.61
N HIS A 195 15.86 12.78 -7.67
CA HIS A 195 14.44 12.94 -7.92
C HIS A 195 13.91 11.69 -8.62
N VAL A 196 12.63 11.40 -8.41
CA VAL A 196 11.93 10.31 -9.08
C VAL A 196 11.57 10.76 -10.49
N THR A 197 11.86 9.91 -11.46
CA THR A 197 11.60 10.18 -12.90
C THR A 197 10.60 9.21 -13.51
N ALA A 198 10.52 8.00 -12.97
CA ALA A 198 9.48 7.05 -13.28
C ALA A 198 9.14 6.23 -12.02
N ALA A 199 7.91 5.75 -11.97
CA ALA A 199 7.45 4.80 -10.97
C ALA A 199 6.73 3.67 -11.71
N TRP A 200 7.23 2.45 -11.57
CA TRP A 200 6.65 1.28 -12.21
C TRP A 200 5.98 0.42 -11.17
N TYR A 201 4.67 0.28 -11.29
CA TYR A 201 3.92 -0.63 -10.46
C TYR A 201 4.02 -2.06 -11.02
N VAL A 202 4.43 -3.01 -10.19
CA VAL A 202 4.59 -4.43 -10.55
C VAL A 202 3.76 -5.27 -9.60
N VAL A 203 2.78 -6.01 -10.13
CA VAL A 203 2.04 -7.01 -9.35
C VAL A 203 2.99 -8.16 -9.02
N THR A 204 3.19 -8.43 -7.73
CA THR A 204 4.04 -9.52 -7.26
C THR A 204 3.13 -10.66 -6.82
N GLU A 205 3.02 -11.73 -7.63
CA GLU A 205 2.18 -12.87 -7.27
C GLU A 205 2.68 -13.55 -5.99
N THR A 206 1.82 -13.70 -4.98
CA THR A 206 1.66 -14.95 -4.21
C THR A 206 0.39 -14.87 -3.36
N GLU A 207 -0.66 -15.53 -3.84
CA GLU A 207 -1.74 -16.02 -3.00
C GLU A 207 -1.14 -17.00 -1.98
N SER A 208 -0.92 -16.52 -0.77
CA SER A 208 -0.76 -17.39 0.38
C SER A 208 -2.04 -17.29 1.18
N ALA A 209 -2.70 -18.41 1.44
CA ALA A 209 -3.90 -18.49 2.27
C ALA A 209 -3.71 -17.95 3.71
N LEU A 210 -2.46 -17.67 4.12
CA LEU A 210 -2.12 -16.98 5.37
C LEU A 210 -2.23 -15.44 5.28
N ARG A 211 -2.59 -14.87 4.11
CA ARG A 211 -2.65 -13.42 3.85
C ARG A 211 -4.08 -12.94 3.49
N GLU A 212 -5.11 -13.50 4.12
CA GLU A 212 -6.45 -12.89 4.06
C GLU A 212 -6.45 -11.57 4.85
N GLY A 213 -6.60 -10.45 4.13
CA GLY A 213 -6.62 -9.08 4.67
C GLY A 213 -6.26 -8.02 3.61
N SER A 214 -6.29 -6.74 3.98
CA SER A 214 -6.00 -5.57 3.12
C SER A 214 -4.51 -5.42 2.73
N TYR A 215 -3.86 -6.51 2.33
CA TYR A 215 -2.43 -6.52 2.02
C TYR A 215 -2.15 -6.11 0.58
N VAL A 216 -1.07 -5.34 0.42
CA VAL A 216 -0.54 -4.92 -0.88
C VAL A 216 -0.17 -6.14 -1.73
N LYS A 217 -0.66 -6.20 -2.98
CA LYS A 217 -0.36 -7.29 -3.92
C LYS A 217 0.83 -6.98 -4.86
N GLY A 218 1.40 -5.78 -4.81
CA GLY A 218 2.52 -5.44 -5.68
C GLY A 218 3.48 -4.40 -5.13
N THR A 219 4.54 -4.14 -5.87
CA THR A 219 5.64 -3.26 -5.48
C THR A 219 5.77 -2.10 -6.45
N VAL A 220 6.25 -0.97 -5.96
CA VAL A 220 6.63 0.16 -6.81
C VAL A 220 8.14 0.15 -7.01
N LEU A 221 8.58 0.07 -8.26
CA LEU A 221 9.96 0.33 -8.65
C LEU A 221 10.10 1.82 -8.96
N LEU A 222 10.69 2.57 -8.03
CA LEU A 222 11.02 3.97 -8.22
C LEU A 222 12.33 4.09 -9.01
N VAL A 223 12.31 4.85 -10.10
CA VAL A 223 13.49 5.14 -10.92
C VAL A 223 13.94 6.56 -10.63
N LEU A 224 15.09 6.69 -10.00
CA LEU A 224 15.66 7.95 -9.55
C LEU A 224 16.83 8.37 -10.42
N ARG A 225 16.95 9.68 -10.60
CA ARG A 225 18.09 10.31 -11.27
C ARG A 225 18.61 11.47 -10.45
N LYS A 226 19.86 11.86 -10.68
CA LYS A 226 20.38 13.11 -10.11
C LYS A 226 19.47 14.27 -10.47
N ARG A 227 19.09 15.07 -9.48
CA ARG A 227 18.30 16.27 -9.71
C ARG A 227 19.20 17.32 -10.37
N ARG A 228 18.85 17.74 -11.59
CA ARG A 228 19.59 18.78 -12.32
C ARG A 228 18.78 20.08 -12.35
N GLY A 229 19.48 21.19 -12.08
CA GLY A 229 18.89 22.53 -12.08
C GLY A 229 18.11 22.89 -10.82
N THR A 230 17.59 24.12 -10.80
CA THR A 230 16.90 24.71 -9.66
C THR A 230 15.45 25.05 -10.01
N ARG A 231 14.68 24.04 -10.44
CA ARG A 231 13.25 24.22 -10.71
C ARG A 231 12.56 24.71 -9.43
N LYS A 232 11.72 25.73 -9.59
CA LYS A 232 10.98 26.37 -8.50
C LYS A 232 9.48 26.30 -8.78
N VAL A 233 8.69 26.18 -7.74
CA VAL A 233 7.22 26.16 -7.82
C VAL A 233 6.62 26.77 -6.56
N THR A 234 5.40 27.26 -6.66
CA THR A 234 4.59 27.66 -5.51
C THR A 234 3.76 26.48 -5.03
N ARG A 235 3.27 26.51 -3.79
CA ARG A 235 2.39 25.46 -3.30
C ARG A 235 1.10 25.30 -4.12
N ASP A 236 0.54 26.40 -4.62
CA ASP A 236 -0.71 26.38 -5.38
C ASP A 236 -0.51 25.75 -6.76
N ASP A 237 0.58 26.07 -7.46
CA ASP A 237 0.91 25.44 -8.75
C ASP A 237 1.27 23.96 -8.57
N LEU A 238 2.00 23.64 -7.50
CA LEU A 238 2.39 22.27 -7.16
C LEU A 238 1.17 21.38 -6.87
N ALA A 239 0.15 21.92 -6.20
CA ALA A 239 -1.11 21.24 -5.97
C ALA A 239 -1.75 20.76 -7.26
N TRP A 240 -1.80 21.66 -8.24
CA TRP A 240 -2.39 21.37 -9.53
C TRP A 240 -1.58 20.33 -10.31
N GLU A 241 -0.24 20.45 -10.35
CA GLU A 241 0.62 19.45 -11.01
C GLU A 241 0.52 18.06 -10.35
N ILE A 242 0.43 17.99 -9.02
CA ILE A 242 0.24 16.71 -8.31
C ILE A 242 -1.10 16.10 -8.69
N GLN A 243 -2.18 16.90 -8.67
CA GLN A 243 -3.51 16.41 -9.00
C GLN A 243 -3.54 15.83 -10.42
N GLU A 244 -3.03 16.57 -11.41
CA GLU A 244 -3.00 16.13 -12.81
C GLU A 244 -2.23 14.81 -12.97
N GLU A 245 -1.04 14.71 -12.37
CA GLU A 245 -0.19 13.53 -12.46
C GLU A 245 -0.81 12.31 -11.76
N VAL A 246 -1.41 12.50 -10.59
CA VAL A 246 -2.08 11.41 -9.87
C VAL A 246 -3.31 10.94 -10.63
N GLU A 247 -4.14 11.85 -11.13
CA GLU A 247 -5.31 11.49 -11.93
C GLU A 247 -4.91 10.69 -13.18
N ALA A 248 -3.87 11.13 -13.90
CA ALA A 248 -3.36 10.41 -15.07
C ALA A 248 -2.87 9.00 -14.71
N GLN A 249 -2.10 8.85 -13.63
CA GLN A 249 -1.58 7.55 -13.19
C GLN A 249 -2.71 6.60 -12.74
N VAL A 250 -3.69 7.11 -12.00
CA VAL A 250 -4.85 6.34 -11.53
C VAL A 250 -5.72 5.91 -12.71
N GLN A 251 -5.97 6.81 -13.68
CA GLN A 251 -6.73 6.48 -14.89
C GLN A 251 -6.02 5.43 -15.73
N ALA A 252 -4.69 5.50 -15.87
CA ALA A 252 -3.93 4.51 -16.61
C ALA A 252 -4.08 3.11 -16.00
N LEU A 253 -3.95 2.96 -14.67
CA LEU A 253 -4.11 1.68 -13.98
C LEU A 253 -5.56 1.18 -13.99
N ALA A 254 -6.52 2.09 -13.83
CA ALA A 254 -7.95 1.75 -13.92
C ALA A 254 -8.34 1.32 -15.34
N GLY A 255 -7.79 1.95 -16.38
CA GLY A 255 -7.95 1.56 -17.77
C GLY A 255 -7.38 0.17 -18.03
N LEU A 256 -6.17 -0.11 -17.54
CA LEU A 256 -5.57 -1.44 -17.63
C LEU A 256 -6.41 -2.52 -16.94
N ASN A 257 -7.05 -2.21 -15.81
CA ASN A 257 -8.02 -3.10 -15.17
C ASN A 257 -9.23 -3.40 -16.06
N GLN A 258 -9.73 -2.41 -16.80
CA GLN A 258 -10.85 -2.60 -17.73
C GLN A 258 -10.45 -3.45 -18.92
N ASP A 259 -9.28 -3.18 -19.51
CA ASP A 259 -8.76 -3.94 -20.65
C ASP A 259 -8.45 -5.40 -20.28
N ALA A 260 -7.92 -5.63 -19.07
CA ALA A 260 -7.54 -6.96 -18.60
C ALA A 260 -8.74 -7.87 -18.31
N LYS A 261 -9.90 -7.32 -17.95
CA LYS A 261 -11.15 -8.09 -17.79
C LYS A 261 -11.58 -8.80 -19.07
N GLY A 262 -11.20 -8.27 -20.24
CA GLY A 262 -11.48 -8.89 -21.53
C GLY A 262 -10.55 -10.06 -21.90
N LEU A 263 -9.42 -10.22 -21.19
CA LEU A 263 -8.37 -11.14 -21.60
C LEU A 263 -8.38 -12.45 -20.81
N TYR A 264 -8.27 -12.48 -19.46
CA TYR A 264 -8.13 -13.78 -18.76
C TYR A 264 -8.53 -13.85 -17.25
N ARG A 265 -9.15 -12.83 -16.62
CA ARG A 265 -9.58 -12.92 -15.20
C ARG A 265 -10.87 -12.13 -14.94
N ASP A 266 -11.80 -12.72 -14.18
CA ASP A 266 -12.96 -12.03 -13.59
C ASP A 266 -12.57 -11.07 -12.45
N GLU A 267 -11.29 -11.12 -12.02
CA GLU A 267 -10.72 -10.29 -10.96
C GLU A 267 -9.90 -9.12 -11.53
N ASN A 268 -9.95 -7.97 -10.84
CA ASN A 268 -9.12 -6.81 -11.19
C ASN A 268 -7.61 -7.17 -11.07
N VAL A 269 -6.78 -6.69 -12.00
CA VAL A 269 -5.32 -6.88 -11.94
C VAL A 269 -4.68 -6.06 -10.84
N PHE A 270 -5.22 -4.87 -10.59
CA PHE A 270 -4.80 -3.94 -9.55
C PHE A 270 -5.92 -3.72 -8.54
N GLU A 271 -5.60 -3.88 -7.26
CA GLU A 271 -6.50 -3.53 -6.17
C GLU A 271 -6.46 -2.03 -5.86
N ASP A 272 -7.43 -1.51 -5.12
CA ASP A 272 -7.45 -0.08 -4.79
C ASP A 272 -6.26 0.37 -3.93
N ALA A 273 -5.69 -0.53 -3.10
CA ALA A 273 -4.44 -0.27 -2.38
C ALA A 273 -3.25 -0.08 -3.34
N ASP A 274 -3.28 -0.79 -4.46
CA ASP A 274 -2.26 -0.71 -5.51
C ASP A 274 -2.38 0.61 -6.28
N ILE A 275 -3.62 1.00 -6.60
CA ILE A 275 -3.95 2.29 -7.21
C ILE A 275 -3.53 3.44 -6.28
N GLN A 276 -3.76 3.31 -4.97
CA GLN A 276 -3.35 4.30 -3.98
C GLN A 276 -1.83 4.48 -3.95
N MET A 277 -1.05 3.39 -3.89
CA MET A 277 0.41 3.47 -3.92
C MET A 277 0.93 4.07 -5.22
N ALA A 278 0.31 3.75 -6.36
CA ALA A 278 0.66 4.36 -7.63
C ALA A 278 0.39 5.87 -7.62
N GLY A 279 -0.71 6.30 -7.00
CA GLY A 279 -0.99 7.72 -6.73
C GLY A 279 0.09 8.39 -5.88
N TYR A 280 0.54 7.74 -4.80
CA TYR A 280 1.66 8.27 -4.00
C TYR A 280 2.97 8.37 -4.79
N ALA A 281 3.27 7.36 -5.61
CA ALA A 281 4.46 7.37 -6.45
C ALA A 281 4.41 8.47 -7.52
N ALA A 282 3.23 8.71 -8.11
CA ALA A 282 2.96 9.82 -9.04
C ALA A 282 3.17 11.18 -8.35
N ALA A 283 2.58 11.37 -7.17
CA ALA A 283 2.76 12.58 -6.38
C ALA A 283 4.24 12.85 -6.05
N LEU A 284 4.99 11.81 -5.69
CA LEU A 284 6.43 11.90 -5.42
C LEU A 284 7.26 12.27 -6.63
N ARG A 285 6.88 11.81 -7.83
CA ARG A 285 7.53 12.22 -9.08
C ARG A 285 7.42 13.73 -9.29
N VAL A 286 6.25 14.30 -9.06
CA VAL A 286 6.04 15.76 -9.17
C VAL A 286 6.82 16.49 -8.07
N LEU A 287 6.63 16.10 -6.81
CA LEU A 287 7.27 16.75 -5.66
C LEU A 287 8.79 16.81 -5.81
N THR A 288 9.43 15.65 -6.04
CA THR A 288 10.89 15.52 -6.00
C THR A 288 11.59 16.19 -7.18
N ARG A 289 10.85 16.56 -8.24
CA ARG A 289 11.34 17.31 -9.41
C ARG A 289 11.79 18.73 -9.03
N PHE A 290 11.16 19.35 -8.03
CA PHE A 290 11.43 20.73 -7.65
C PHE A 290 12.53 20.82 -6.59
N ALA A 291 13.47 21.72 -6.82
CA ALA A 291 14.54 22.01 -5.86
C ALA A 291 14.11 23.08 -4.85
N VAL A 292 13.20 23.98 -5.26
CA VAL A 292 12.70 25.07 -4.42
C VAL A 292 11.18 25.09 -4.43
N ILE A 293 10.56 25.13 -3.26
CA ILE A 293 9.10 25.24 -3.09
C ILE A 293 8.83 26.38 -2.12
N ASP A 294 7.99 27.35 -2.51
CA ASP A 294 7.72 28.58 -1.75
C ASP A 294 9.00 29.32 -1.31
N GLY A 295 10.01 29.35 -2.19
CA GLY A 295 11.29 30.01 -1.94
C GLY A 295 12.24 29.25 -1.00
N ARG A 296 11.86 28.07 -0.50
CA ARG A 296 12.70 27.23 0.38
C ARG A 296 13.43 26.14 -0.41
N ASP A 297 14.69 25.86 -0.08
CA ASP A 297 15.46 24.77 -0.67
C ASP A 297 15.06 23.42 -0.05
N MET A 298 14.55 22.51 -0.88
CA MET A 298 14.01 21.23 -0.40
C MET A 298 15.09 20.26 0.08
N THR A 299 16.33 20.38 -0.42
CA THR A 299 17.47 19.61 0.09
C THR A 299 17.80 20.03 1.52
N ALA A 300 17.84 21.33 1.77
CA ALA A 300 18.15 21.89 3.08
C ALA A 300 17.04 21.59 4.08
N GLU A 301 15.77 21.75 3.67
CA GLU A 301 14.61 21.44 4.50
C GLU A 301 14.53 19.92 4.80
N ALA A 302 14.79 19.04 3.84
CA ALA A 302 14.75 17.59 4.05
C ALA A 302 15.87 17.07 4.97
N ILE A 303 16.99 17.79 5.11
CA ILE A 303 18.08 17.40 6.03
C ILE A 303 17.77 17.78 7.48
N ARG A 304 16.87 18.75 7.72
CA ARG A 304 16.57 19.24 9.07
C ARG A 304 16.15 18.09 10.00
N PRO A 305 16.67 18.07 11.26
CA PRO A 305 16.25 17.09 12.24
C PRO A 305 14.75 17.18 12.49
N ARG A 306 14.09 16.03 12.65
CA ARG A 306 12.68 16.02 13.05
C ARG A 306 12.61 16.14 14.56
N VAL A 307 11.87 17.14 15.02
CA VAL A 307 11.51 17.26 16.44
C VAL A 307 10.18 16.55 16.63
N LYS A 308 10.13 15.59 17.56
CA LYS A 308 8.92 14.81 17.83
C LYS A 308 7.77 15.73 18.23
N GLY A 309 6.69 15.71 17.46
CA GLY A 309 5.50 16.55 17.66
C GLY A 309 5.43 17.78 16.75
N ASP A 310 6.53 18.15 16.08
CA ASP A 310 6.55 19.25 15.12
C ASP A 310 6.32 18.74 13.70
N THR A 311 5.43 19.41 12.97
CA THR A 311 5.23 19.17 11.54
C THR A 311 6.17 20.07 10.75
N THR A 312 7.12 19.49 10.02
CA THR A 312 8.03 20.28 9.18
C THR A 312 7.33 20.79 7.91
N PHE A 313 7.94 21.76 7.23
CA PHE A 313 7.42 22.23 5.93
C PHE A 313 7.30 21.09 4.92
N VAL A 314 8.29 20.20 4.89
CA VAL A 314 8.31 19.04 4.00
C VAL A 314 7.22 18.04 4.38
N ASP A 315 7.02 17.78 5.67
CA ASP A 315 5.92 16.91 6.14
C ASP A 315 4.56 17.46 5.74
N GLY A 316 4.36 18.79 5.82
CA GLY A 316 3.14 19.45 5.38
C GLY A 316 2.90 19.33 3.87
N LEU A 317 3.94 19.46 3.05
CA LEU A 317 3.85 19.27 1.60
C LEU A 317 3.54 17.83 1.22
N ILE A 318 4.15 16.86 1.91
CA ILE A 318 3.90 15.46 1.59
C ILE A 318 2.52 15.02 2.09
N ALA A 319 2.12 15.43 3.29
CA ALA A 319 0.75 15.20 3.76
C ALA A 319 -0.26 15.79 2.77
N PHE A 320 -0.02 17.01 2.29
CA PHE A 320 -0.84 17.64 1.26
C PHE A 320 -0.88 16.83 -0.05
N ALA A 321 0.26 16.31 -0.51
CA ALA A 321 0.34 15.49 -1.72
C ALA A 321 -0.36 14.13 -1.58
N VAL A 322 -0.19 13.48 -0.42
CA VAL A 322 -0.89 12.25 -0.03
C VAL A 322 -2.40 12.48 0.05
N ASP A 323 -2.83 13.59 0.67
CA ASP A 323 -4.23 13.98 0.76
C ASP A 323 -4.83 14.25 -0.62
N THR A 324 -4.11 14.98 -1.47
CA THR A 324 -4.52 15.25 -2.87
C THR A 324 -4.65 13.94 -3.64
N ALA A 325 -3.69 13.03 -3.51
CA ALA A 325 -3.77 11.72 -4.13
C ALA A 325 -4.98 10.92 -3.63
N ASN A 326 -5.24 10.93 -2.32
CA ASN A 326 -6.39 10.27 -1.71
C ASN A 326 -7.74 10.85 -2.17
N GLN A 327 -7.83 12.17 -2.38
CA GLN A 327 -9.03 12.83 -2.93
C GLN A 327 -9.32 12.40 -4.38
N CYS A 328 -8.26 12.16 -5.18
CA CYS A 328 -8.37 11.74 -6.58
C CYS A 328 -8.84 10.27 -6.71
N LEU A 329 -8.80 9.48 -5.64
CA LEU A 329 -9.24 8.09 -5.63
C LEU A 329 -10.77 7.99 -5.55
N VAL A 330 -11.43 8.05 -6.69
CA VAL A 330 -12.87 7.77 -6.82
C VAL A 330 -13.14 6.30 -6.44
N PRO A 331 -14.02 5.99 -5.48
CA PRO A 331 -14.38 4.61 -5.16
C PRO A 331 -14.99 3.90 -6.37
N GLN A 332 -14.60 2.64 -6.60
CA GLN A 332 -15.17 1.84 -7.69
C GLN A 332 -16.69 1.68 -7.49
N GLY A 333 -17.49 2.12 -8.48
CA GLY A 333 -18.95 2.01 -8.48
C GLY A 333 -19.69 3.34 -8.37
N ILE A 334 -18.99 4.48 -8.27
CA ILE A 334 -19.59 5.81 -8.41
C ILE A 334 -18.99 6.51 -9.63
N PRO A 335 -19.79 6.94 -10.62
CA PRO A 335 -19.28 7.72 -11.76
C PRO A 335 -18.58 9.01 -11.30
N LYS A 336 -17.47 9.39 -11.94
CA LYS A 336 -16.71 10.62 -11.60
C LYS A 336 -17.59 11.87 -11.64
N THR A 337 -18.50 11.96 -12.62
CA THR A 337 -19.46 13.06 -12.76
C THR A 337 -20.39 13.23 -11.55
N HIS A 338 -20.72 12.14 -10.87
CA HIS A 338 -21.51 12.15 -9.64
C HIS A 338 -20.64 12.41 -8.42
N TRP A 339 -19.47 11.77 -8.35
CA TRP A 339 -18.50 11.98 -7.28
C TRP A 339 -18.12 13.45 -7.10
N ASP A 340 -17.87 14.15 -8.21
CA ASP A 340 -17.45 15.55 -8.24
C ASP A 340 -18.54 16.52 -7.74
N LYS A 341 -19.81 16.07 -7.66
CA LYS A 341 -20.94 16.85 -7.11
C LYS A 341 -21.19 16.61 -5.62
N LEU A 342 -20.64 15.54 -5.04
CA LEU A 342 -20.86 15.19 -3.63
C LEU A 342 -20.17 16.16 -2.68
N LYS A 343 -20.80 16.41 -1.52
CA LYS A 343 -20.21 17.21 -0.43
C LYS A 343 -18.99 16.48 0.17
N PRO A 344 -18.05 17.22 0.80
CA PRO A 344 -16.93 16.66 1.59
C PRO A 344 -17.28 15.45 2.47
N ALA A 345 -18.30 15.59 3.31
CA ALA A 345 -18.73 14.55 4.24
C ALA A 345 -19.34 13.33 3.54
N GLU A 346 -19.98 13.52 2.37
CA GLU A 346 -20.51 12.41 1.57
C GLU A 346 -19.38 11.58 0.96
N ARG A 347 -18.39 12.24 0.35
CA ARG A 347 -17.19 11.58 -0.20
C ARG A 347 -16.43 10.83 0.88
N PHE A 348 -16.24 11.47 2.03
CA PHE A 348 -15.62 10.84 3.19
C PHE A 348 -16.37 9.59 3.62
N TYR A 349 -17.68 9.68 3.83
CA TYR A 349 -18.47 8.54 4.30
C TYR A 349 -18.44 7.38 3.31
N LEU A 350 -18.63 7.66 2.01
CA LEU A 350 -18.61 6.64 0.96
C LEU A 350 -17.23 6.00 0.82
N LYS A 351 -16.15 6.79 0.88
CA LYS A 351 -14.79 6.25 0.84
C LYS A 351 -14.48 5.41 2.07
N MET A 352 -14.88 5.84 3.26
CA MET A 352 -14.65 5.06 4.47
C MET A 352 -15.49 3.78 4.48
N LEU A 353 -16.70 3.80 3.92
CA LEU A 353 -17.53 2.62 3.77
C LEU A 353 -16.89 1.58 2.83
N ASP A 354 -16.28 2.05 1.73
CA ASP A 354 -15.45 1.24 0.82
C ASP A 354 -14.33 0.52 1.59
N MET A 355 -13.66 1.24 2.48
CA MET A 355 -12.53 0.73 3.27
C MET A 355 -12.97 -0.25 4.35
N GLU A 356 -14.09 0.03 5.04
CA GLU A 356 -14.68 -0.90 6.01
C GLU A 356 -15.03 -2.23 5.38
N ALA A 357 -15.62 -2.20 4.17
CA ALA A 357 -16.02 -3.39 3.43
C ALA A 357 -14.82 -4.29 3.10
N ARG A 358 -13.60 -3.75 3.21
CA ARG A 358 -12.32 -4.43 2.97
C ARG A 358 -11.55 -4.71 4.27
N GLY A 359 -12.20 -4.54 5.42
CA GLY A 359 -11.66 -4.87 6.74
C GLY A 359 -10.82 -3.76 7.41
N ALA A 360 -10.77 -2.55 6.85
CA ALA A 360 -10.04 -1.45 7.49
C ALA A 360 -10.76 -0.96 8.77
N LYS A 361 -10.05 -0.97 9.90
CA LYS A 361 -10.59 -0.59 11.22
C LYS A 361 -9.70 0.37 12.02
N THR A 362 -8.70 0.97 11.38
CA THR A 362 -7.75 1.87 12.05
C THR A 362 -8.31 3.30 12.09
N LEU A 363 -8.22 3.95 13.26
CA LEU A 363 -8.70 5.32 13.44
C LEU A 363 -7.91 6.33 12.57
N ASP A 364 -6.62 6.08 12.38
CA ASP A 364 -5.72 6.93 11.59
C ASP A 364 -6.21 7.11 10.16
N ASN A 365 -6.82 6.07 9.56
CA ASN A 365 -7.41 6.17 8.23
C ASN A 365 -8.53 7.21 8.22
N TYR A 366 -9.48 7.15 9.16
CA TYR A 366 -10.57 8.13 9.27
C TYR A 366 -10.04 9.55 9.50
N GLN A 367 -9.00 9.70 10.33
CA GLN A 367 -8.41 11.00 10.59
C GLN A 367 -7.70 11.57 9.35
N ASN A 368 -7.00 10.75 8.58
CA ASN A 368 -6.32 11.17 7.35
C ASN A 368 -7.36 11.51 6.26
N PHE A 369 -8.35 10.66 6.04
CA PHE A 369 -9.37 10.92 5.02
C PHE A 369 -10.30 12.08 5.36
N SER A 370 -10.58 12.34 6.64
CA SER A 370 -11.38 13.52 7.02
C SER A 370 -10.64 14.82 6.70
N LYS A 371 -9.33 14.88 6.95
CA LYS A 371 -8.47 16.00 6.52
C LYS A 371 -8.43 16.11 5.01
N ALA A 372 -8.19 14.99 4.31
CA ALA A 372 -8.13 14.95 2.86
C ALA A 372 -9.43 15.47 2.25
N PHE A 373 -10.60 15.01 2.69
CA PHE A 373 -11.88 15.49 2.14
C PHE A 373 -12.33 16.85 2.70
N LYS A 374 -11.58 17.45 3.65
CA LYS A 374 -11.94 18.72 4.32
C LYS A 374 -13.24 18.65 5.12
N VAL A 375 -13.47 17.53 5.80
CA VAL A 375 -14.58 17.34 6.75
C VAL A 375 -14.24 18.07 8.05
N ARG A 376 -15.11 18.98 8.53
CA ARG A 376 -14.82 19.82 9.70
C ARG A 376 -14.90 19.02 11.00
N ASP A 377 -15.88 18.14 11.15
CA ASP A 377 -15.97 17.17 12.23
C ASP A 377 -16.51 15.82 11.75
N PHE A 378 -15.64 14.82 11.64
CA PHE A 378 -16.00 13.47 11.23
C PHE A 378 -16.50 12.59 12.39
N ARG A 379 -16.32 13.00 13.64
CA ARG A 379 -16.68 12.19 14.83
C ARG A 379 -18.17 11.85 14.89
N PRO A 380 -19.11 12.75 14.52
CA PRO A 380 -20.53 12.42 14.47
C PRO A 380 -20.88 11.31 13.46
N LEU A 381 -20.01 11.06 12.48
CA LEU A 381 -20.20 10.01 11.47
C LEU A 381 -19.70 8.64 11.95
N LEU A 382 -18.98 8.57 13.07
CA LEU A 382 -18.42 7.34 13.63
C LEU A 382 -19.28 6.75 14.74
N ALA A 383 -19.41 5.43 14.74
CA ALA A 383 -19.98 4.66 15.84
C ALA A 383 -18.91 4.23 16.85
N SER A 384 -17.67 4.02 16.39
CA SER A 384 -16.54 3.69 17.25
C SER A 384 -15.28 4.41 16.78
N MET A 385 -14.51 4.91 17.76
CA MET A 385 -13.19 5.51 17.57
C MET A 385 -12.08 4.70 18.27
N LYS A 386 -12.38 3.48 18.70
CA LYS A 386 -11.38 2.64 19.38
C LYS A 386 -10.30 2.20 18.39
N ALA A 387 -9.05 2.14 18.84
CA ALA A 387 -7.95 1.63 18.02
C ALA A 387 -8.27 0.20 17.54
N ASN A 388 -8.05 -0.06 16.25
CA ASN A 388 -8.37 -1.33 15.56
C ASN A 388 -9.84 -1.74 15.56
N ASP A 389 -10.75 -0.86 15.97
CA ASP A 389 -12.20 -1.07 15.96
C ASP A 389 -12.94 0.22 15.56
N ALA A 390 -12.29 1.09 14.78
CA ALA A 390 -12.88 2.32 14.29
C ALA A 390 -13.85 2.02 13.15
N ARG A 391 -15.09 2.51 13.25
CA ARG A 391 -16.14 2.31 12.25
C ARG A 391 -17.15 3.46 12.19
N LEU A 392 -17.69 3.69 11.00
CA LEU A 392 -18.84 4.51 10.66
C LEU A 392 -20.10 4.04 11.39
N LYS A 393 -21.01 5.00 11.59
CA LYS A 393 -22.38 4.72 11.97
C LYS A 393 -23.10 4.00 10.85
N SER A 394 -23.92 3.04 11.24
CA SER A 394 -24.87 2.39 10.36
C SER A 394 -26.07 3.31 10.03
N ALA A 395 -26.82 2.97 8.99
CA ALA A 395 -28.06 3.69 8.69
C ALA A 395 -29.01 3.70 9.89
N VAL A 396 -29.13 2.56 10.57
CA VAL A 396 -29.91 2.41 11.81
C VAL A 396 -29.36 3.26 12.95
N GLU A 397 -28.04 3.30 13.13
CA GLU A 397 -27.38 4.10 14.18
C GLU A 397 -27.47 5.62 13.94
N PHE A 398 -27.52 6.06 12.68
CA PHE A 398 -27.84 7.45 12.37
C PHE A 398 -29.26 7.80 12.80
N GLY A 399 -30.25 6.93 12.56
CA GLY A 399 -31.65 7.21 12.87
C GLY A 399 -32.11 8.52 12.22
N ARG A 400 -32.52 9.50 13.04
CA ARG A 400 -32.85 10.88 12.61
C ARG A 400 -31.69 11.89 12.81
N GLY A 401 -30.55 11.45 13.32
CA GLY A 401 -29.37 12.27 13.51
C GLY A 401 -28.76 12.72 12.18
N GLU A 402 -27.92 13.76 12.22
CA GLU A 402 -27.25 14.33 11.04
C GLU A 402 -28.22 14.80 9.93
N MET A 403 -29.47 15.16 10.27
CA MET A 403 -30.48 15.71 9.34
C MET A 403 -30.84 17.18 9.63
N SER A 404 -30.11 17.85 10.52
CA SER A 404 -30.33 19.27 10.88
C SER A 404 -29.22 20.16 10.35
N GLU A 405 -29.48 21.47 10.20
CA GLU A 405 -28.57 22.47 9.63
C GLU A 405 -27.14 22.49 10.20
N GLY A 406 -26.93 21.99 11.43
CA GLY A 406 -25.60 21.89 12.04
C GLY A 406 -24.72 20.76 11.52
N SER A 407 -25.29 19.80 10.77
CA SER A 407 -24.62 18.61 10.26
C SER A 407 -23.98 18.84 8.89
N GLU A 408 -22.82 18.23 8.66
CA GLU A 408 -22.16 18.23 7.35
C GLU A 408 -22.87 17.35 6.31
N LEU A 409 -23.78 16.48 6.76
CA LEU A 409 -24.64 15.66 5.91
C LEU A 409 -26.04 16.27 5.70
N TYR A 410 -26.31 17.45 6.24
CA TYR A 410 -27.57 18.14 6.04
C TYR A 410 -27.85 18.38 4.55
N GLU A 411 -29.09 18.16 4.11
CA GLU A 411 -29.52 18.31 2.72
C GLU A 411 -28.59 17.61 1.72
N SER A 412 -28.12 16.41 2.06
CA SER A 412 -27.29 15.59 1.19
C SER A 412 -28.08 14.37 0.68
N VAL A 413 -27.84 13.98 -0.57
CA VAL A 413 -28.53 12.82 -1.16
C VAL A 413 -28.14 11.56 -0.40
N LEU A 414 -26.87 11.44 -0.02
CA LEU A 414 -26.41 10.31 0.77
C LEU A 414 -27.17 10.18 2.09
N ARG A 415 -27.40 11.28 2.80
CA ARG A 415 -28.13 11.23 4.08
C ARG A 415 -29.57 10.81 3.89
N ALA A 416 -30.24 11.31 2.85
CA ALA A 416 -31.60 10.91 2.51
C ALA A 416 -31.66 9.41 2.17
N VAL A 417 -30.70 8.89 1.39
CA VAL A 417 -30.57 7.46 1.10
C VAL A 417 -30.36 6.64 2.38
N LEU A 418 -29.44 7.04 3.26
CA LEU A 418 -29.22 6.34 4.54
C LEU A 418 -30.45 6.39 5.45
N TYR A 419 -31.23 7.48 5.42
CA TYR A 419 -32.48 7.59 6.16
C TYR A 419 -33.52 6.60 5.64
N ALA A 420 -33.71 6.55 4.32
CA ALA A 420 -34.63 5.62 3.68
C ALA A 420 -34.23 4.15 3.89
N VAL A 421 -32.94 3.82 3.84
CA VAL A 421 -32.43 2.47 4.18
C VAL A 421 -32.79 2.11 5.63
N MET A 422 -32.62 3.05 6.56
CA MET A 422 -32.99 2.84 7.97
C MET A 422 -34.48 2.58 8.15
N GLU A 423 -35.34 3.32 7.45
CA GLU A 423 -36.79 3.13 7.49
C GLU A 423 -37.21 1.76 6.92
N LEU A 424 -36.61 1.33 5.80
CA LEU A 424 -36.85 -0.01 5.24
C LEU A 424 -36.39 -1.12 6.18
N VAL A 425 -35.24 -0.97 6.86
CA VAL A 425 -34.79 -1.93 7.89
C VAL A 425 -35.78 -1.99 9.07
N LYS A 426 -36.48 -0.89 9.36
CA LYS A 426 -37.55 -0.83 10.38
C LYS A 426 -38.92 -1.28 9.86
N ASN A 427 -39.01 -1.81 8.64
CA ASN A 427 -40.25 -2.27 8.00
C ASN A 427 -41.29 -1.16 7.78
N VAL A 428 -40.86 0.08 7.53
CA VAL A 428 -41.75 1.14 7.04
C VAL A 428 -42.16 0.82 5.60
N ASP A 429 -43.39 1.16 5.22
CA ASP A 429 -43.92 0.88 3.88
C ASP A 429 -43.12 1.60 2.79
N GLY A 430 -42.85 0.91 1.67
CA GLY A 430 -42.02 1.44 0.60
C GLY A 430 -42.56 2.72 -0.05
N SER A 431 -43.87 2.94 -0.06
CA SER A 431 -44.48 4.16 -0.58
C SER A 431 -44.23 5.37 0.34
N GLU A 432 -44.28 5.14 1.66
CA GLU A 432 -43.97 6.15 2.67
C GLU A 432 -42.47 6.49 2.66
N VAL A 433 -41.60 5.48 2.56
CA VAL A 433 -40.15 5.69 2.41
C VAL A 433 -39.81 6.52 1.17
N LEU A 434 -40.47 6.26 0.02
CA LEU A 434 -40.25 7.06 -1.20
C LEU A 434 -40.71 8.52 -1.02
N ALA A 435 -41.82 8.75 -0.31
CA ALA A 435 -42.30 10.10 -0.01
C ALA A 435 -41.28 10.84 0.87
N HIS A 436 -40.78 10.21 1.93
CA HIS A 436 -39.74 10.78 2.79
C HIS A 436 -38.43 11.02 2.05
N LEU A 437 -37.98 10.08 1.21
CA LEU A 437 -36.78 10.24 0.40
C LEU A 437 -36.90 11.48 -0.50
N THR A 438 -38.04 11.62 -1.19
CA THR A 438 -38.33 12.72 -2.10
C THR A 438 -38.35 14.08 -1.38
N LEU A 439 -38.87 14.12 -0.15
CA LEU A 439 -38.89 15.33 0.68
C LEU A 439 -37.50 15.72 1.19
N ASN A 440 -36.63 14.74 1.45
CA ASN A 440 -35.29 14.99 2.01
C ASN A 440 -34.21 15.23 0.95
N ILE A 441 -34.45 14.88 -0.31
CA ILE A 441 -33.54 15.20 -1.40
C ILE A 441 -33.87 16.59 -1.95
N PRO A 442 -32.94 17.56 -1.90
CA PRO A 442 -33.16 18.89 -2.44
C PRO A 442 -33.48 18.84 -3.93
N ASN A 443 -34.52 19.57 -4.34
CA ASN A 443 -34.93 19.72 -5.74
C ASN A 443 -35.14 18.39 -6.50
N TYR A 444 -35.64 17.35 -5.81
CA TYR A 444 -35.78 15.99 -6.36
C TYR A 444 -36.50 15.92 -7.73
N TYR A 445 -37.57 16.71 -7.92
CA TYR A 445 -38.32 16.74 -9.19
C TYR A 445 -37.74 17.70 -10.23
N GLY A 446 -37.02 18.74 -9.79
CA GLY A 446 -36.49 19.77 -10.68
C GLY A 446 -35.09 19.47 -11.22
N ASP A 447 -34.35 18.56 -10.58
CA ASP A 447 -33.04 18.08 -11.02
C ASP A 447 -33.03 16.56 -11.12
N MET A 448 -33.24 16.04 -12.34
CA MET A 448 -33.26 14.59 -12.59
C MET A 448 -31.95 13.89 -12.21
N THR A 449 -30.82 14.62 -12.10
CA THR A 449 -29.54 14.04 -11.70
C THR A 449 -29.51 13.64 -10.22
N GLN A 450 -30.36 14.23 -9.37
CA GLN A 450 -30.48 13.87 -7.95
C GLN A 450 -31.09 12.47 -7.78
N ARG A 451 -32.09 12.14 -8.61
CA ARG A 451 -32.71 10.81 -8.62
C ARG A 451 -31.73 9.75 -9.10
N GLU A 452 -31.00 10.02 -10.17
CA GLU A 452 -29.94 9.12 -10.66
C GLU A 452 -28.87 8.91 -9.59
N LEU A 453 -28.43 9.99 -8.93
CA LEU A 453 -27.48 9.92 -7.83
C LEU A 453 -28.01 9.06 -6.66
N ALA A 454 -29.28 9.19 -6.28
CA ALA A 454 -29.88 8.37 -5.22
C ALA A 454 -29.89 6.88 -5.57
N ILE A 455 -30.15 6.53 -6.84
CA ILE A 455 -30.10 5.14 -7.33
C ILE A 455 -28.67 4.60 -7.24
N GLU A 456 -27.68 5.35 -7.71
CA GLU A 456 -26.27 4.95 -7.69
C GLU A 456 -25.74 4.80 -6.25
N LEU A 457 -26.07 5.76 -5.36
CA LEU A 457 -25.68 5.67 -3.96
C LEU A 457 -26.34 4.50 -3.25
N ALA A 458 -27.62 4.20 -3.53
CA ALA A 458 -28.30 3.03 -2.98
C ALA A 458 -27.65 1.72 -3.46
N ASP A 459 -27.28 1.61 -4.75
CA ASP A 459 -26.58 0.44 -5.29
C ASP A 459 -25.17 0.29 -4.69
N TYR A 460 -24.45 1.40 -4.54
CA TYR A 460 -23.13 1.44 -3.93
C TYR A 460 -23.16 0.97 -2.47
N VAL A 461 -24.08 1.54 -1.67
CA VAL A 461 -24.30 1.15 -0.27
C VAL A 461 -24.68 -0.32 -0.18
N ALA A 462 -25.58 -0.80 -1.04
CA ALA A 462 -25.96 -2.22 -1.08
C ALA A 462 -24.76 -3.15 -1.29
N LYS A 463 -23.89 -2.83 -2.25
CA LYS A 463 -22.72 -3.65 -2.58
C LYS A 463 -21.68 -3.65 -1.46
N ARG A 464 -21.42 -2.50 -0.82
CA ARG A 464 -20.41 -2.41 0.25
C ARG A 464 -20.87 -2.97 1.59
N LEU A 465 -22.18 -3.00 1.82
CA LEU A 465 -22.74 -3.53 3.05
C LEU A 465 -22.99 -5.04 3.04
N ASP A 466 -22.80 -5.74 1.91
CA ASP A 466 -23.28 -7.11 1.77
C ASP A 466 -22.69 -8.06 2.85
N GLU A 467 -21.38 -7.97 3.06
CA GLU A 467 -20.68 -8.76 4.09
C GLU A 467 -20.67 -8.07 5.46
N LEU A 468 -20.71 -6.74 5.49
CA LEU A 468 -20.65 -5.97 6.75
C LEU A 468 -21.97 -6.01 7.53
N ARG A 469 -23.07 -5.77 6.82
CA ARG A 469 -24.40 -5.44 7.34
C ARG A 469 -25.48 -5.91 6.35
N ALA A 470 -25.63 -7.21 6.19
CA ALA A 470 -26.53 -7.83 5.20
C ALA A 470 -27.98 -7.29 5.22
N ASN A 471 -28.51 -6.94 6.41
CA ASN A 471 -29.86 -6.36 6.52
C ASN A 471 -29.95 -4.97 5.87
N GLU A 472 -28.97 -4.09 6.12
CA GLU A 472 -28.92 -2.78 5.49
C GLU A 472 -28.61 -2.89 3.99
N ALA A 473 -27.78 -3.86 3.58
CA ALA A 473 -27.50 -4.14 2.18
C ALA A 473 -28.79 -4.52 1.42
N SER A 474 -29.59 -5.43 2.00
CA SER A 474 -30.88 -5.84 1.43
C SER A 474 -31.85 -4.65 1.30
N ALA A 475 -31.98 -3.84 2.35
CA ALA A 475 -32.81 -2.64 2.34
C ALA A 475 -32.35 -1.61 1.28
N ALA A 476 -31.04 -1.42 1.10
CA ALA A 476 -30.49 -0.55 0.06
C ALA A 476 -30.79 -1.06 -1.37
N ARG A 477 -30.79 -2.40 -1.60
CA ARG A 477 -31.25 -2.97 -2.88
C ARG A 477 -32.72 -2.71 -3.13
N VAL A 478 -33.56 -2.87 -2.11
CA VAL A 478 -35.00 -2.57 -2.21
C VAL A 478 -35.22 -1.09 -2.52
N LEU A 479 -34.53 -0.19 -1.82
CA LEU A 479 -34.61 1.25 -2.06
C LEU A 479 -34.24 1.60 -3.51
N ARG A 480 -33.15 1.04 -4.02
CA ARG A 480 -32.72 1.23 -5.40
C ARG A 480 -33.83 0.87 -6.40
N GLU A 481 -34.47 -0.27 -6.22
CA GLU A 481 -35.55 -0.72 -7.10
C GLU A 481 -36.83 0.12 -6.95
N LEU A 482 -37.15 0.57 -5.73
CA LEU A 482 -38.27 1.49 -5.49
C LEU A 482 -38.07 2.82 -6.23
N VAL A 483 -36.88 3.41 -6.14
CA VAL A 483 -36.57 4.70 -6.80
C VAL A 483 -36.54 4.54 -8.32
N LYS A 484 -35.97 3.45 -8.84
CA LYS A 484 -35.95 3.15 -10.29
C LYS A 484 -37.36 3.00 -10.87
N ASN A 485 -38.25 2.32 -10.15
CA ASN A 485 -39.62 2.03 -10.60
C ASN A 485 -40.64 3.13 -10.22
N GLN A 486 -40.19 4.19 -9.53
CA GLN A 486 -41.04 5.32 -9.20
C GLN A 486 -41.58 5.96 -10.48
N ARG A 487 -42.92 5.99 -10.63
CA ARG A 487 -43.58 6.72 -11.71
C ARG A 487 -43.54 8.20 -11.39
N LEU A 488 -42.82 8.96 -12.21
CA LEU A 488 -42.86 10.42 -12.19
C LEU A 488 -44.17 10.81 -12.89
N GLY A 489 -45.10 11.35 -12.11
CA GLY A 489 -46.42 11.81 -12.59
C GLY A 489 -46.34 13.16 -13.27
#